data_AF-A0A1B8QQG8-F1
#
_entry.id   AF-A0A1B8QQG8-F1
#
_cell.length_a   1.000
_cell.length_b   1.000
_cell.length_c   1.000
_cell.angle_alpha   90.00
_cell.angle_beta   90.00
_cell.angle_gamma   90.00
#
_symmetry.space_group_name_H-M   'P 1'
#
loop_
_entity.id
_entity.type
_entity.pdbx_description
1 polymer ?
#
loop_
_entity_poly.entity_id
_entity_poly.type
_entity_poly.pdbx_seq_one_letter_code
_entity_poly.pdbx_strand_id
1 'polypeptide(L)'
;MNEVTYSDFYCEYEYQYNLDLLGDYLNENSERFNVPNFEKFLFQRNTPLKKPDKLNKSLLNATNELQQQVFDEVYRQAVFDYHLNLKTYEKAFYLQEILKKYETTKYGYAYYLTENFKNITPFLKRSNKLPISENNRRLHTYITGGTGSGKSEAIKSLIWHYLTRDKRTGLILLSPNGEICEQVAKFWVNIENNRLIYIEPNLDGFFPCLNPFDVPNKDNLTDIEAEKYAEAFRSIFEELLKGEFTAQMNTLLMAVLPVLFKYPNASIYDLIHFLGGFFFTESILI
;
A
#
# COMPACT_ATOMS: atom_id res chain seq x y z
N MET A 1 -38.40 -6.20 3.76
CA MET A 1 -37.01 -6.10 3.27
C MET A 1 -36.37 -4.98 4.03
N ASN A 2 -35.38 -5.27 4.88
CA ASN A 2 -34.63 -4.22 5.57
C ASN A 2 -33.81 -3.47 4.51
N GLU A 3 -33.95 -2.15 4.46
CA GLU A 3 -33.10 -1.27 3.66
C GLU A 3 -31.65 -1.53 4.07
N VAL A 4 -30.86 -2.07 3.15
CA VAL A 4 -29.41 -2.10 3.29
C VAL A 4 -28.97 -0.65 3.16
N THR A 5 -28.73 0.02 4.29
CA THR A 5 -27.99 1.26 4.33
C THR A 5 -26.59 0.95 3.80
N TYR A 6 -26.35 1.23 2.52
CA TYR A 6 -25.03 1.12 1.92
C TYR A 6 -24.11 2.04 2.73
N SER A 7 -23.30 1.44 3.60
CA SER A 7 -22.42 2.14 4.51
C SER A 7 -21.52 3.09 3.72
N ASP A 8 -21.41 4.34 4.15
CA ASP A 8 -20.47 5.33 3.61
C ASP A 8 -19.10 4.70 3.35
N PHE A 9 -18.37 5.17 2.33
CA PHE A 9 -16.98 4.74 2.15
C PHE A 9 -16.16 5.17 3.37
N TYR A 10 -15.62 4.21 4.10
CA TYR A 10 -14.69 4.48 5.18
C TYR A 10 -13.45 3.62 5.04
N CYS A 11 -12.30 4.29 5.07
CA CYS A 11 -11.01 3.66 5.21
C CYS A 11 -10.78 3.46 6.71
N GLU A 12 -10.86 2.21 7.15
CA GLU A 12 -10.19 1.83 8.39
C GLU A 12 -8.70 1.83 8.09
N TYR A 13 -7.88 2.42 8.96
CA TYR A 13 -6.45 2.32 8.77
C TYR A 13 -6.03 0.86 8.77
N GLU A 14 -5.42 0.39 7.67
CA GLU A 14 -4.86 -0.96 7.57
C GLU A 14 -3.81 -1.25 8.63
N TYR A 15 -3.26 -0.23 9.29
CA TYR A 15 -2.33 -0.38 10.42
C TYR A 15 -2.85 -1.32 11.52
N GLN A 16 -4.16 -1.41 11.73
CA GLN A 16 -4.70 -2.36 12.73
C GLN A 16 -4.66 -3.82 12.25
N TYR A 17 -4.54 -4.05 10.95
CA TYR A 17 -4.50 -5.37 10.31
C TYR A 17 -3.09 -5.73 9.81
N ASN A 18 -2.17 -4.76 9.74
CA ASN A 18 -0.77 -4.94 9.37
C ASN A 18 0.13 -4.28 10.42
N LEU A 19 0.53 -5.07 11.42
CA LEU A 19 1.32 -4.60 12.56
C LEU A 19 2.76 -4.22 12.19
N ASP A 20 3.35 -4.80 11.13
CA ASP A 20 4.67 -4.38 10.65
C ASP A 20 4.62 -2.96 10.08
N LEU A 21 3.65 -2.69 9.21
CA LEU A 21 3.44 -1.35 8.65
C LEU A 21 3.11 -0.33 9.74
N LEU A 22 2.32 -0.73 10.75
CA LEU A 22 2.07 0.11 11.93
C LEU A 22 3.36 0.38 12.70
N GLY A 23 4.21 -0.62 12.86
CA GLY A 23 5.50 -0.50 13.53
C GLY A 23 6.43 0.49 12.83
N ASP A 24 6.49 0.46 11.50
CA ASP A 24 7.25 1.44 10.72
C ASP A 24 6.69 2.85 10.87
N TYR A 25 5.37 3.01 10.70
CA TYR A 25 4.73 4.31 10.83
C TYR A 25 4.91 4.92 12.23
N LEU A 26 4.69 4.14 13.29
CA LEU A 26 4.87 4.59 14.67
C LEU A 26 6.32 4.91 14.99
N ASN A 27 7.28 4.22 14.36
CA ASN A 27 8.70 4.55 14.51
C ASN A 27 9.05 5.87 13.85
N GLU A 28 8.59 6.12 12.62
CA GLU A 28 8.82 7.39 11.91
C GLU A 28 8.13 8.58 12.60
N ASN A 29 7.04 8.32 13.31
CA ASN A 29 6.23 9.33 13.99
C ASN A 29 6.34 9.26 15.52
N SER A 30 7.40 8.67 16.07
CA SER A 30 7.50 8.37 17.51
C SER A 30 7.39 9.63 18.38
N GLU A 31 7.97 10.74 17.92
CA GLU A 31 7.90 12.04 18.61
C GLU A 31 6.48 12.60 18.62
N ARG A 32 5.78 12.55 17.48
CA ARG A 32 4.39 13.00 17.35
C ARG A 32 3.47 12.26 18.31
N PHE A 33 3.69 10.96 18.48
CA PHE A 33 2.90 10.14 19.38
C PHE A 33 3.41 10.16 20.82
N ASN A 34 4.58 10.72 21.12
CA ASN A 34 5.24 10.63 22.43
C ASN A 34 5.44 9.17 22.89
N VAL A 35 6.05 8.36 22.01
CA VAL A 35 6.38 6.95 22.26
C VAL A 35 7.86 6.69 22.02
N PRO A 36 8.47 5.66 22.66
CA PRO A 36 9.84 5.29 22.34
C PRO A 36 9.93 4.85 20.88
N ASN A 37 10.97 5.28 20.16
CA ASN A 37 11.24 4.76 18.82
C ASN A 37 11.74 3.30 18.88
N PHE A 38 11.85 2.67 17.72
CA PHE A 38 12.22 1.26 17.61
C PHE A 38 13.62 0.97 18.16
N GLU A 39 14.57 1.87 17.92
CA GLU A 39 15.94 1.75 18.44
C GLU A 39 15.95 1.76 19.98
N LYS A 40 15.21 2.68 20.60
CA LYS A 40 15.09 2.76 22.06
C LYS A 40 14.39 1.54 22.65
N PHE A 41 13.37 1.02 21.97
CA PHE A 41 12.72 -0.25 22.33
C PHE A 41 13.75 -1.39 22.37
N LEU A 42 14.54 -1.58 21.31
CA LEU A 42 15.56 -2.61 21.24
C LEU A 42 16.67 -2.39 22.28
N PHE A 43 17.11 -1.15 22.46
CA PHE A 43 18.12 -0.79 23.44
C PHE A 43 17.67 -1.15 24.86
N GLN A 44 16.48 -0.74 25.28
CA GLN A 44 15.96 -1.03 26.62
C GLN A 44 15.72 -2.54 26.83
N ARG A 45 15.29 -3.24 25.78
CA ARG A 45 15.06 -4.69 25.81
C ARG A 45 16.36 -5.49 25.94
N ASN A 46 17.40 -5.11 25.21
CA ASN A 46 18.59 -5.94 25.01
C ASN A 46 19.81 -5.50 25.85
N THR A 47 19.80 -4.29 26.41
CA THR A 47 20.94 -3.80 27.22
C THR A 47 21.11 -4.66 28.48
N PRO A 48 22.29 -5.28 28.69
CA PRO A 48 22.55 -6.04 29.91
C PRO A 48 22.47 -5.13 31.14
N LEU A 49 21.68 -5.53 32.14
CA LEU A 49 21.54 -4.79 33.39
C LEU A 49 22.43 -5.40 34.46
N LYS A 50 23.34 -4.59 35.02
CA LYS A 50 24.16 -4.99 36.16
C LYS A 50 23.49 -4.55 37.46
N LYS A 51 23.20 -5.50 38.35
CA LYS A 51 22.71 -5.20 39.69
C LYS A 51 23.78 -4.44 40.47
N PRO A 52 23.46 -3.31 41.12
CA PRO A 52 24.42 -2.60 41.95
C PRO A 52 24.92 -3.47 43.11
N ASP A 53 26.21 -3.38 43.39
CA ASP A 53 26.84 -4.07 44.49
C ASP A 53 26.75 -3.21 45.76
N LYS A 54 26.35 -3.81 46.88
CA LYS A 54 26.35 -3.12 48.17
C LYS A 54 27.78 -3.04 48.70
N LEU A 55 28.24 -1.83 48.99
CA LEU A 55 29.55 -1.61 49.61
C LEU A 55 29.59 -2.16 51.04
N ASN A 56 30.71 -2.79 51.38
CA ASN A 56 30.99 -3.23 52.74
C ASN A 56 31.43 -2.06 53.61
N LYS A 57 31.05 -2.07 54.89
CA LYS A 57 31.59 -1.12 55.86
C LYS A 57 33.09 -1.40 56.02
N SER A 58 33.89 -0.34 56.08
CA SER A 58 35.34 -0.47 56.30
C SER A 58 35.62 -1.22 57.60
N LEU A 59 36.55 -2.18 57.54
CA LEU A 59 37.07 -2.92 58.70
C LEU A 59 38.33 -2.26 59.29
N LEU A 60 38.81 -1.17 58.71
CA LEU A 60 40.00 -0.48 59.20
C LEU A 60 39.70 0.15 60.56
N ASN A 61 40.55 -0.14 61.54
CA ASN A 61 40.50 0.49 62.86
C ASN A 61 40.83 1.98 62.69
N ALA A 62 39.88 2.86 63.01
CA ALA A 62 40.16 4.28 63.09
C ALA A 62 41.19 4.56 64.19
N THR A 63 42.15 5.43 63.88
CA THR A 63 43.21 5.84 64.81
C THR A 63 42.75 6.94 65.77
N ASN A 64 41.64 7.62 65.45
CA ASN A 64 40.98 8.62 66.30
C ASN A 64 39.49 8.79 65.95
N GLU A 65 38.74 9.51 66.79
CA GLU A 65 37.30 9.75 66.61
C GLU A 65 36.95 10.50 65.32
N LEU A 66 37.77 11.47 64.91
CA LEU A 66 37.56 12.24 63.69
C LEU A 66 37.60 11.33 62.46
N GLN A 67 38.56 10.40 62.41
CA GLN A 67 38.70 9.42 61.33
C GLN A 67 37.51 8.47 61.30
N GLN A 68 36.99 8.07 62.46
CA GLN A 68 35.78 7.23 62.55
C GLN A 68 34.55 7.97 62.00
N GLN A 69 34.36 9.25 62.36
CA GLN A 69 33.27 10.08 61.85
C GLN A 69 33.32 10.22 60.32
N VAL A 70 34.51 10.44 59.76
CA VAL A 70 34.71 10.52 58.30
C VAL A 70 34.35 9.18 57.63
N PHE A 71 34.81 8.05 58.16
CA PHE A 71 34.47 6.73 57.62
C PHE A 71 32.96 6.43 57.67
N ASP A 72 32.29 6.78 58.77
CA ASP A 72 30.85 6.58 58.92
C ASP A 72 30.03 7.50 57.99
N GLU A 73 30.51 8.72 57.71
CA GLU A 73 29.88 9.62 56.75
C GLU A 73 30.05 9.14 55.30
N VAL A 74 31.27 8.75 54.90
CA VAL A 74 31.55 8.17 53.57
C VAL A 74 30.73 6.91 53.35
N TYR A 75 30.63 6.04 54.36
CA TYR A 75 29.80 4.84 54.28
C TYR A 75 28.30 5.18 54.16
N ARG A 76 27.80 6.18 54.90
CA ARG A 76 26.42 6.65 54.76
C ARG A 76 26.11 7.15 53.36
N GLN A 77 26.99 7.96 52.77
CA GLN A 77 26.84 8.43 51.39
C GLN A 77 26.85 7.27 50.39
N ALA A 78 27.78 6.33 50.53
CA ALA A 78 27.86 5.15 49.68
C ALA A 78 26.60 4.27 49.74
N VAL A 79 26.02 4.10 50.93
CA VAL A 79 24.75 3.37 51.13
C VAL A 79 23.59 4.12 50.47
N PHE A 80 23.56 5.44 50.59
CA PHE A 80 22.56 6.27 49.91
C PHE A 80 22.62 6.12 48.39
N ASP A 81 23.82 6.26 47.80
CA ASP A 81 24.04 6.10 46.36
C ASP A 81 23.70 4.68 45.89
N TYR A 82 24.04 3.65 46.68
CA TYR A 82 23.63 2.27 46.43
C TYR A 82 22.10 2.14 46.34
N HIS A 83 21.36 2.70 47.28
CA HIS A 83 19.89 2.61 47.26
C HIS A 83 19.27 3.36 46.08
N LEU A 84 19.87 4.49 45.66
CA LEU A 84 19.44 5.22 44.46
C LEU A 84 19.67 4.39 43.20
N ASN A 85 20.86 3.81 43.06
CA ASN A 85 21.22 2.95 41.94
C ASN A 85 20.37 1.67 41.90
N LEU A 86 20.08 1.08 43.06
CA LEU A 86 19.24 -0.12 43.16
C LEU A 86 17.82 0.16 42.67
N LYS A 87 17.22 1.28 43.06
CA LYS A 87 15.89 1.70 42.56
C LYS A 87 15.90 1.90 41.04
N THR A 88 16.94 2.50 40.49
CA THR A 88 17.09 2.69 39.04
C THR A 88 17.22 1.36 38.31
N TYR A 89 18.04 0.44 38.84
CA TYR A 89 18.17 -0.93 38.34
C TYR A 89 16.86 -1.69 38.38
N GLU A 90 16.12 -1.68 39.49
CA GLU A 90 14.85 -2.39 39.64
C GLU A 90 13.80 -1.91 38.63
N LYS A 91 13.74 -0.58 38.38
CA LYS A 91 12.87 -0.01 37.35
C LYS A 91 13.27 -0.48 35.95
N ALA A 92 14.56 -0.43 35.63
CA ALA A 92 15.07 -0.88 34.33
C ALA A 92 14.83 -2.38 34.13
N PHE A 93 15.04 -3.18 35.17
CA PHE A 93 14.83 -4.63 35.17
C PHE A 93 13.36 -4.96 34.91
N TYR A 94 12.44 -4.35 35.66
CA TYR A 94 11.01 -4.56 35.48
C TYR A 94 10.55 -4.17 34.06
N LEU A 95 11.01 -3.03 33.53
CA LEU A 95 10.73 -2.62 32.16
C LEU A 95 11.28 -3.64 31.16
N GLN A 96 12.52 -4.09 31.32
CA GLN A 96 13.14 -5.06 30.43
C GLN A 96 12.38 -6.40 30.42
N GLU A 97 11.90 -6.87 31.57
CA GLU A 97 11.09 -8.09 31.66
C GLU A 97 9.74 -7.96 30.93
N ILE A 98 9.15 -6.75 30.91
CA ILE A 98 7.97 -6.47 30.06
C ILE A 98 8.37 -6.52 28.59
N LEU A 99 9.44 -5.82 28.20
CA LEU A 99 9.88 -5.71 26.81
C LEU A 99 10.28 -7.06 26.18
N LYS A 100 10.85 -7.98 26.97
CA LYS A 100 11.24 -9.33 26.51
C LYS A 100 10.06 -10.19 26.07
N LYS A 101 8.83 -9.86 26.46
CA LYS A 101 7.60 -10.55 26.01
C LYS A 101 7.29 -10.30 24.52
N TYR A 102 7.88 -9.26 23.95
CA TYR A 102 7.66 -8.85 22.57
C TYR A 102 8.86 -9.23 21.69
N GLU A 103 8.58 -9.52 20.42
CA GLU A 103 9.59 -9.83 19.41
C GLU A 103 10.50 -8.62 19.12
N THR A 104 11.68 -8.89 18.55
CA THR A 104 12.64 -7.85 18.13
C THR A 104 12.32 -7.26 16.75
N THR A 105 11.13 -7.52 16.22
CA THR A 105 10.65 -7.10 14.90
C THR A 105 9.82 -5.81 15.00
N LYS A 106 9.51 -5.18 13.86
CA LYS A 106 8.59 -4.02 13.79
C LYS A 106 7.19 -4.39 14.26
N TYR A 107 6.73 -5.58 13.89
CA TYR A 107 5.57 -6.24 14.49
C TYR A 107 5.61 -6.25 16.03
N GLY A 108 6.67 -6.79 16.65
CA GLY A 108 6.79 -6.89 18.10
C GLY A 108 6.78 -5.52 18.79
N TYR A 109 7.45 -4.54 18.19
CA TYR A 109 7.43 -3.15 18.62
C TYR A 109 6.04 -2.52 18.54
N ALA A 110 5.34 -2.68 17.43
CA ALA A 110 3.96 -2.20 17.29
C ALA A 110 3.08 -2.84 18.35
N TYR A 111 3.20 -4.15 18.57
CA TYR A 111 2.42 -4.87 19.56
C TYR A 111 2.66 -4.33 20.97
N TYR A 112 3.93 -4.13 21.36
CA TYR A 112 4.30 -3.45 22.61
C TYR A 112 3.63 -2.09 22.76
N LEU A 113 3.69 -1.25 21.72
CA LEU A 113 3.11 0.08 21.76
C LEU A 113 1.58 0.04 21.92
N THR A 114 0.89 -0.84 21.19
CA THR A 114 -0.57 -0.94 21.26
C THR A 114 -1.09 -1.33 22.65
N GLU A 115 -0.38 -2.20 23.38
CA GLU A 115 -0.79 -2.63 24.72
C GLU A 115 -0.43 -1.61 25.81
N ASN A 116 0.68 -0.89 25.66
CA ASN A 116 1.25 -0.07 26.74
C ASN A 116 1.03 1.44 26.58
N PHE A 117 0.70 1.94 25.39
CA PHE A 117 0.60 3.37 25.09
C PHE A 117 -0.81 3.76 24.62
N LYS A 118 -1.68 4.10 25.58
CA LYS A 118 -3.08 4.51 25.33
C LYS A 118 -3.23 5.77 24.46
N ASN A 119 -2.19 6.60 24.41
CA ASN A 119 -2.08 7.78 23.56
C ASN A 119 -2.14 7.46 22.05
N ILE A 120 -1.81 6.23 21.63
CA ILE A 120 -1.94 5.80 20.23
C ILE A 120 -3.37 5.35 19.90
N THR A 121 -4.17 4.95 20.90
CA THR A 121 -5.52 4.40 20.67
C THR A 121 -6.45 5.29 19.84
N PRO A 122 -6.52 6.63 20.04
CA PRO A 122 -7.36 7.49 19.20
C PRO A 122 -6.97 7.48 17.71
N PHE A 123 -5.67 7.32 17.41
CA PHE A 123 -5.18 7.22 16.04
C PHE A 123 -5.61 5.90 15.41
N LEU A 124 -5.45 4.78 16.11
CA LEU A 124 -5.85 3.45 15.61
C LEU A 124 -7.36 3.34 15.39
N LYS A 125 -8.15 3.98 16.25
CA LYS A 125 -9.62 3.98 16.15
C LYS A 125 -10.17 5.00 15.15
N ARG A 126 -9.32 5.81 14.52
CA ARG A 126 -9.77 6.83 13.59
C ARG A 126 -10.19 6.16 12.28
N SER A 127 -11.48 6.13 11.98
CA SER A 127 -11.94 5.85 10.62
C SER A 127 -11.89 7.14 9.81
N ASN A 128 -11.14 7.17 8.71
CA ASN A 128 -11.29 8.25 7.74
C ASN A 128 -12.43 7.88 6.80
N LYS A 129 -13.58 8.51 6.99
CA LYS A 129 -14.69 8.40 6.04
C LYS A 129 -14.39 9.28 4.82
N LEU A 130 -14.40 8.68 3.64
CA LEU A 130 -14.53 9.46 2.42
C LEU A 130 -15.98 9.96 2.38
N PRO A 131 -16.22 11.27 2.18
CA PRO A 131 -17.57 11.86 2.20
C PRO A 131 -18.32 11.55 0.89
N ILE A 132 -18.35 10.28 0.50
CA ILE A 132 -18.94 9.79 -0.74
C ILE A 132 -19.80 8.58 -0.36
N SER A 133 -21.05 8.54 -0.82
CA SER A 133 -21.91 7.36 -0.71
C SER A 133 -21.79 6.49 -1.96
N GLU A 134 -22.10 5.19 -1.85
CA GLU A 134 -22.13 4.30 -3.02
C GLU A 134 -23.09 4.81 -4.11
N ASN A 135 -24.24 5.36 -3.71
CA ASN A 135 -25.21 5.94 -4.65
C ASN A 135 -24.61 7.12 -5.42
N ASN A 136 -23.90 8.03 -4.75
CA ASN A 136 -23.24 9.16 -5.42
C ASN A 136 -22.06 8.69 -6.29
N ARG A 137 -21.31 7.69 -5.85
CA ARG A 137 -20.16 7.16 -6.60
C ARG A 137 -20.56 6.53 -7.95
N ARG A 138 -21.77 5.95 -8.04
CA ARG A 138 -22.33 5.44 -9.31
C ARG A 138 -22.53 6.54 -10.36
N LEU A 139 -22.61 7.80 -9.96
CA LEU A 139 -22.71 8.96 -10.87
C LEU A 139 -21.33 9.48 -11.33
N HIS A 140 -20.29 8.68 -11.16
CA HIS A 140 -18.88 9.04 -11.34
C HIS A 140 -18.36 9.97 -10.24
N THR A 141 -17.03 9.98 -10.06
CA THR A 141 -16.38 10.77 -9.01
C THR A 141 -15.14 11.43 -9.58
N TYR A 142 -15.09 12.76 -9.49
CA TYR A 142 -13.93 13.55 -9.88
C TYR A 142 -13.12 13.92 -8.65
N ILE A 143 -11.89 13.41 -8.54
CA ILE A 143 -10.99 13.63 -7.41
C ILE A 143 -9.93 14.64 -7.80
N THR A 144 -9.88 15.79 -7.12
CA THR A 144 -8.92 16.88 -7.40
C THR A 144 -8.02 17.15 -6.20
N GLY A 145 -6.85 17.73 -6.46
CA GLY A 145 -5.87 18.10 -5.42
C GLY A 145 -4.46 18.22 -5.97
N GLY A 146 -3.59 18.96 -5.26
CA GLY A 146 -2.18 19.10 -5.62
C GLY A 146 -1.37 17.81 -5.41
N THR A 147 -0.11 17.81 -5.85
CA THR A 147 0.84 16.73 -5.49
C THR A 147 0.95 16.60 -3.97
N GLY A 148 0.97 15.37 -3.45
CA GLY A 148 1.02 15.11 -2.00
C GLY A 148 -0.32 15.30 -1.26
N SER A 149 -1.41 15.68 -1.92
CA SER A 149 -2.72 15.87 -1.25
C SER A 149 -3.45 14.58 -0.88
N GLY A 150 -2.83 13.40 -1.10
CA GLY A 150 -3.44 12.10 -0.80
C GLY A 150 -4.41 11.55 -1.85
N LYS A 151 -4.40 12.07 -3.10
CA LYS A 151 -5.27 11.55 -4.18
C LYS A 151 -5.10 10.04 -4.40
N SER A 152 -3.86 9.58 -4.52
CA SER A 152 -3.54 8.16 -4.70
C SER A 152 -4.02 7.31 -3.51
N GLU A 153 -3.88 7.82 -2.29
CA GLU A 153 -4.38 7.15 -1.08
C GLU A 153 -5.92 7.05 -1.05
N ALA A 154 -6.62 8.10 -1.50
CA ALA A 154 -8.08 8.07 -1.61
C ALA A 154 -8.54 7.02 -2.64
N ILE A 155 -7.86 6.93 -3.80
CA ILE A 155 -8.13 5.91 -4.82
C ILE A 155 -7.85 4.50 -4.27
N LYS A 156 -6.70 4.30 -3.62
CA LYS A 156 -6.35 3.02 -2.96
C LYS A 156 -7.40 2.61 -1.93
N SER A 157 -7.91 3.55 -1.15
CA SER A 157 -8.97 3.31 -0.17
C SER A 157 -10.29 2.84 -0.82
N LEU A 158 -10.66 3.41 -1.97
CA LEU A 158 -11.83 2.96 -2.74
C LEU A 158 -11.61 1.55 -3.31
N ILE A 159 -10.43 1.28 -3.88
CA ILE A 159 -10.07 -0.04 -4.39
C ILE A 159 -10.14 -1.08 -3.26
N TRP A 160 -9.54 -0.76 -2.11
CA TRP A 160 -9.55 -1.61 -0.93
C TRP A 160 -10.96 -2.01 -0.50
N HIS A 161 -11.89 -1.04 -0.46
CA HIS A 161 -13.30 -1.29 -0.15
C HIS A 161 -13.90 -2.37 -1.06
N TYR A 162 -13.66 -2.30 -2.36
CA TYR A 162 -14.18 -3.25 -3.33
C TYR A 162 -13.47 -4.61 -3.30
N LEU A 163 -12.19 -4.65 -2.96
CA LEU A 163 -11.45 -5.90 -2.81
C LEU A 163 -11.83 -6.67 -1.54
N THR A 164 -12.21 -5.97 -0.47
CA THR A 164 -12.47 -6.60 0.84
C THR A 164 -13.95 -6.75 1.17
N ARG A 165 -14.81 -5.78 0.81
CA ARG A 165 -16.21 -5.71 1.25
C ARG A 165 -17.21 -6.05 0.15
N ASP A 166 -17.10 -5.44 -1.02
CA ASP A 166 -18.01 -5.72 -2.16
C ASP A 166 -17.28 -6.35 -3.35
N LYS A 167 -16.91 -7.62 -3.19
CA LYS A 167 -16.09 -8.42 -4.13
C LYS A 167 -16.75 -8.75 -5.47
N ARG A 168 -17.99 -8.28 -5.69
CA ARG A 168 -18.75 -8.45 -6.93
C ARG A 168 -18.33 -7.44 -8.01
N THR A 169 -17.66 -6.37 -7.63
CA THR A 169 -17.24 -5.30 -8.54
C THR A 169 -15.91 -5.65 -9.21
N GLY A 170 -15.86 -5.56 -10.54
CA GLY A 170 -14.60 -5.53 -11.30
C GLY A 170 -13.99 -4.14 -11.24
N LEU A 171 -12.68 -4.06 -11.03
CA LEU A 171 -11.93 -2.80 -10.97
C LEU A 171 -10.87 -2.78 -12.06
N ILE A 172 -10.75 -1.64 -12.73
CA ILE A 172 -9.67 -1.36 -13.68
C ILE A 172 -8.99 -0.09 -13.18
N LEU A 173 -7.69 -0.18 -12.91
CA LEU A 173 -6.86 0.94 -12.52
C LEU A 173 -5.90 1.26 -13.65
N LEU A 174 -6.02 2.48 -14.19
CA LEU A 174 -5.13 2.99 -15.22
C LEU A 174 -4.26 4.09 -14.59
N SER A 175 -2.94 3.98 -14.75
CA SER A 175 -2.00 4.98 -14.25
C SER A 175 -0.86 5.20 -15.25
N PRO A 176 -0.50 6.44 -15.57
CA PRO A 176 0.61 6.72 -16.50
C PRO A 176 1.98 6.35 -15.92
N ASN A 177 2.17 6.45 -14.59
CA ASN A 177 3.47 6.24 -13.95
C ASN A 177 3.61 4.85 -13.30
N GLY A 178 2.54 4.05 -13.25
CA GLY A 178 2.55 2.70 -12.67
C GLY A 178 2.66 2.59 -11.15
N GLU A 179 3.17 3.62 -10.44
CA GLU A 179 3.45 3.54 -8.99
C GLU A 179 2.24 3.10 -8.13
N ILE A 180 1.07 3.70 -8.37
CA ILE A 180 -0.16 3.30 -7.65
C ILE A 180 -0.59 1.87 -8.02
N CYS A 181 -0.37 1.44 -9.26
CA CYS A 181 -0.69 0.09 -9.71
C CYS A 181 0.20 -0.94 -9.00
N GLU A 182 1.50 -0.68 -8.88
CA GLU A 182 2.43 -1.54 -8.16
C GLU A 182 2.04 -1.67 -6.68
N GLN A 183 1.71 -0.55 -6.03
CA GLN A 183 1.26 -0.56 -4.63
C GLN A 183 -0.03 -1.36 -4.43
N VAL A 184 -1.01 -1.21 -5.32
CA VAL A 184 -2.28 -1.96 -5.28
C VAL A 184 -2.06 -3.44 -5.58
N ALA A 185 -1.17 -3.79 -6.51
CA ALA A 185 -0.83 -5.18 -6.82
C ALA A 185 -0.25 -5.92 -5.60
N LYS A 186 0.50 -5.20 -4.74
CA LYS A 186 1.09 -5.71 -3.49
C LYS A 186 0.11 -5.81 -2.31
N PHE A 187 -1.15 -5.41 -2.48
CA PHE A 187 -2.16 -5.66 -1.45
C PHE A 187 -2.28 -7.16 -1.18
N TRP A 188 -2.28 -7.56 0.10
CA TRP A 188 -2.30 -8.98 0.48
C TRP A 188 -3.48 -9.74 -0.15
N VAL A 189 -4.64 -9.09 -0.24
CA VAL A 189 -5.83 -9.66 -0.88
C VAL A 189 -5.59 -10.05 -2.33
N ASN A 190 -4.79 -9.27 -3.07
CA ASN A 190 -4.47 -9.52 -4.47
C ASN A 190 -3.37 -10.58 -4.63
N ILE A 191 -2.47 -10.70 -3.67
CA ILE A 191 -1.44 -11.74 -3.65
C ILE A 191 -2.05 -13.12 -3.36
N GLU A 192 -3.06 -13.18 -2.49
CA GLU A 192 -3.70 -14.44 -2.08
C GLU A 192 -4.79 -14.94 -3.04
N ASN A 193 -5.13 -14.19 -4.09
CA ASN A 193 -6.19 -14.56 -5.02
C ASN A 193 -5.71 -14.59 -6.48
N ASN A 194 -6.36 -15.40 -7.32
CA ASN A 194 -6.01 -15.56 -8.74
C ASN A 194 -6.82 -14.62 -9.67
N ARG A 195 -7.34 -13.50 -9.16
CA ARG A 195 -8.18 -12.54 -9.92
C ARG A 195 -7.43 -11.31 -10.40
N LEU A 196 -6.19 -11.08 -9.95
CA LEU A 196 -5.38 -9.95 -10.39
C LEU A 196 -4.85 -10.20 -11.81
N ILE A 197 -5.12 -9.25 -12.71
CA ILE A 197 -4.43 -9.13 -13.99
C ILE A 197 -3.60 -7.85 -13.91
N TYR A 198 -2.28 -8.00 -13.93
CA TYR A 198 -1.34 -6.88 -13.91
C TYR A 198 -0.69 -6.76 -15.29
N ILE A 199 -0.87 -5.60 -15.92
CA ILE A 199 -0.35 -5.29 -17.25
C ILE A 199 0.73 -4.22 -17.09
N GLU A 200 1.97 -4.58 -17.38
CA GLU A 200 3.12 -3.66 -17.42
C GLU A 200 3.61 -3.55 -18.86
N PRO A 201 3.38 -2.42 -19.55
CA PRO A 201 3.76 -2.26 -20.96
C PRO A 201 5.25 -2.45 -21.24
N ASN A 202 6.12 -2.21 -20.24
CA ASN A 202 7.57 -2.31 -20.39
C ASN A 202 8.13 -3.68 -19.98
N LEU A 203 7.28 -4.67 -19.68
CA LEU A 203 7.75 -5.98 -19.27
C LEU A 203 8.11 -6.83 -20.51
N ASP A 204 9.42 -7.04 -20.71
CA ASP A 204 9.94 -7.81 -21.82
C ASP A 204 9.33 -9.22 -21.91
N GLY A 205 8.84 -9.57 -23.09
CA GLY A 205 8.25 -10.89 -23.37
C GLY A 205 6.79 -11.07 -22.94
N PHE A 206 6.18 -10.07 -22.29
CA PHE A 206 4.78 -10.12 -21.85
C PHE A 206 4.00 -8.90 -22.36
N PHE A 207 3.38 -9.06 -23.53
CA PHE A 207 2.60 -8.00 -24.15
C PHE A 207 1.10 -8.28 -24.02
N PRO A 208 0.30 -7.36 -23.44
CA PRO A 208 -1.15 -7.46 -23.53
C PRO A 208 -1.57 -7.30 -24.99
N CYS A 209 -2.00 -8.38 -25.63
CA CYS A 209 -2.55 -8.30 -26.98
C CYS A 209 -4.07 -8.11 -26.90
N LEU A 210 -4.54 -6.92 -27.28
CA LEU A 210 -5.96 -6.67 -27.51
C LEU A 210 -6.21 -6.71 -29.02
N ASN A 211 -6.98 -7.69 -29.47
CA ASN A 211 -7.41 -7.74 -30.85
C ASN A 211 -8.71 -6.91 -31.00
N PRO A 212 -8.70 -5.78 -31.72
CA PRO A 212 -9.88 -4.95 -31.88
C PRO A 212 -11.02 -5.65 -32.65
N PHE A 213 -10.72 -6.73 -33.39
CA PHE A 213 -11.71 -7.53 -34.10
C PHE A 213 -12.23 -8.72 -33.30
N ASP A 214 -11.74 -8.93 -32.07
CA ASP A 214 -12.24 -9.94 -31.14
C ASP A 214 -13.42 -9.37 -30.36
N VAL A 215 -14.60 -9.42 -30.98
CA VAL A 215 -15.84 -8.88 -30.43
C VAL A 215 -16.79 -10.00 -29.97
N PRO A 216 -17.63 -9.76 -28.96
CA PRO A 216 -18.60 -10.75 -28.50
C PRO A 216 -19.54 -11.19 -29.63
N ASN A 217 -19.96 -12.47 -29.63
CA ASN A 217 -20.89 -13.04 -30.61
C ASN A 217 -20.48 -12.89 -32.08
N LYS A 218 -19.17 -12.87 -32.37
CA LYS A 218 -18.61 -12.68 -33.72
C LYS A 218 -19.25 -13.56 -34.79
N ASP A 219 -19.47 -14.84 -34.50
CA ASP A 219 -20.04 -15.81 -35.45
C ASP A 219 -21.47 -15.47 -35.89
N ASN A 220 -22.20 -14.67 -35.11
CA ASN A 220 -23.60 -14.30 -35.35
C ASN A 220 -23.78 -12.78 -35.50
N LEU A 221 -22.70 -12.04 -35.77
CA LEU A 221 -22.78 -10.59 -36.00
C LEU A 221 -23.72 -10.27 -37.15
N THR A 222 -24.72 -9.44 -36.85
CA THR A 222 -25.53 -8.79 -37.89
C THR A 222 -24.70 -7.73 -38.61
N ASP A 223 -25.09 -7.36 -39.83
CA ASP A 223 -24.40 -6.31 -40.59
C ASP A 223 -24.42 -4.96 -39.84
N ILE A 224 -25.53 -4.66 -39.15
CA ILE A 224 -25.68 -3.45 -38.33
C ILE A 224 -24.70 -3.43 -37.14
N GLU A 225 -24.48 -4.57 -36.48
CA GLU A 225 -23.52 -4.65 -35.37
C GLU A 225 -22.09 -4.51 -35.89
N ALA A 226 -21.76 -5.16 -37.01
CA ALA A 226 -20.45 -5.05 -37.63
C ALA A 226 -20.13 -3.60 -38.06
N GLU A 227 -21.12 -2.87 -38.60
CA GLU A 227 -20.99 -1.45 -38.91
C GLU A 227 -20.77 -0.59 -37.66
N LYS A 228 -21.48 -0.85 -36.56
CA LYS A 228 -21.27 -0.15 -35.28
C LYS A 228 -19.87 -0.37 -34.72
N TYR A 229 -19.37 -1.61 -34.75
CA TYR A 229 -18.00 -1.89 -34.33
C TYR A 229 -16.97 -1.21 -35.25
N ALA A 230 -17.23 -1.15 -36.55
CA ALA A 230 -16.40 -0.42 -37.52
C ALA A 230 -16.38 1.09 -37.29
N GLU A 231 -17.52 1.69 -36.91
CA GLU A 231 -17.58 3.10 -36.52
C GLU A 231 -16.80 3.38 -35.24
N ALA A 232 -16.99 2.56 -34.20
CA ALA A 232 -16.23 2.66 -32.96
C ALA A 232 -14.72 2.52 -33.19
N PHE A 233 -14.31 1.56 -34.03
CA PHE A 233 -12.91 1.37 -34.41
C PHE A 233 -12.31 2.64 -35.02
N ARG A 234 -13.01 3.25 -35.99
CA ARG A 234 -12.52 4.47 -36.67
C ARG A 234 -12.37 5.62 -35.68
N SER A 235 -13.38 5.86 -34.85
CA SER A 235 -13.35 6.93 -33.84
C SER A 235 -12.17 6.76 -32.87
N ILE A 236 -11.91 5.54 -32.40
CA ILE A 236 -10.78 5.26 -31.50
C ILE A 236 -9.45 5.52 -32.23
N PHE A 237 -9.31 5.11 -33.49
CA PHE A 237 -8.08 5.32 -34.25
C PHE A 237 -7.82 6.78 -34.58
N GLU A 238 -8.84 7.58 -34.91
CA GLU A 238 -8.70 9.02 -35.12
C GLU A 238 -8.20 9.72 -33.85
N GLU A 239 -8.72 9.32 -32.69
CA GLU A 239 -8.27 9.82 -31.39
C GLU A 239 -6.80 9.42 -31.10
N LEU A 240 -6.43 8.16 -31.35
CA LEU A 240 -5.07 7.65 -31.15
C LEU A 240 -4.04 8.34 -32.07
N LEU A 241 -4.39 8.55 -33.33
CA LEU A 241 -3.51 9.17 -34.33
C LEU A 241 -3.49 10.70 -34.23
N LYS A 242 -4.36 11.30 -33.39
CA LYS A 242 -4.53 12.75 -33.28
C LYS A 242 -4.77 13.41 -34.65
N GLY A 243 -5.52 12.75 -35.51
CA GLY A 243 -5.74 13.17 -36.88
C GLY A 243 -6.94 12.47 -37.50
N GLU A 244 -7.52 13.11 -38.50
CA GLU A 244 -8.67 12.57 -39.22
C GLU A 244 -8.19 11.73 -40.41
N PHE A 245 -8.92 10.66 -40.71
CA PHE A 245 -8.70 9.94 -41.95
C PHE A 245 -9.11 10.79 -43.14
N THR A 246 -8.36 10.69 -44.25
CA THR A 246 -8.76 11.34 -45.50
C THR A 246 -10.10 10.78 -45.97
N ALA A 247 -10.88 11.56 -46.72
CA ALA A 247 -12.18 11.11 -47.22
C ALA A 247 -12.08 9.78 -48.00
N GLN A 248 -11.01 9.60 -48.77
CA GLN A 248 -10.75 8.37 -49.54
C GLN A 248 -10.47 7.18 -48.61
N MET A 249 -9.67 7.39 -47.57
CA MET A 249 -9.36 6.36 -46.58
C MET A 249 -10.60 5.98 -45.77
N ASN A 250 -11.42 6.96 -45.41
CA ASN A 250 -12.68 6.72 -44.71
C ASN A 250 -13.66 5.88 -45.54
N THR A 251 -13.82 6.19 -46.84
CA THR A 251 -14.65 5.39 -47.74
C THR A 251 -14.16 3.94 -47.83
N LEU A 252 -12.84 3.74 -47.89
CA LEU A 252 -12.26 2.40 -47.91
C LEU A 252 -12.51 1.66 -46.59
N LEU A 253 -12.20 2.28 -45.44
CA LEU A 253 -12.43 1.69 -44.12
C LEU A 253 -13.91 1.36 -43.86
N MET A 254 -14.84 2.19 -44.34
CA MET A 254 -16.29 1.91 -44.26
C MET A 254 -16.68 0.60 -44.94
N ALA A 255 -16.04 0.26 -46.06
CA ALA A 255 -16.31 -0.99 -46.78
C ALA A 255 -15.58 -2.20 -46.16
N VAL A 256 -14.34 -1.99 -45.69
CA VAL A 256 -13.44 -3.08 -45.27
C VAL A 256 -13.71 -3.54 -43.84
N LEU A 257 -13.88 -2.61 -42.91
CA LEU A 257 -13.97 -2.94 -41.49
C LEU A 257 -15.16 -3.86 -41.15
N PRO A 258 -16.39 -3.63 -41.63
CA PRO A 258 -17.52 -4.52 -41.34
C PRO A 258 -17.26 -5.97 -41.80
N VAL A 259 -16.56 -6.14 -42.94
CA VAL A 259 -16.16 -7.46 -43.45
C VAL A 259 -15.16 -8.11 -42.50
N LEU A 260 -14.15 -7.38 -42.04
CA LEU A 260 -13.14 -7.90 -41.10
C LEU A 260 -13.74 -8.23 -39.72
N PHE A 261 -14.72 -7.46 -39.25
CA PHE A 261 -15.43 -7.78 -38.01
C PHE A 261 -16.15 -9.13 -38.09
N LYS A 262 -16.66 -9.51 -39.26
CA LYS A 262 -17.30 -10.81 -39.51
C LYS A 262 -16.32 -11.90 -39.94
N TYR A 263 -15.11 -11.55 -40.36
CA TYR A 263 -14.10 -12.50 -40.82
C TYR A 263 -13.50 -13.28 -39.64
N PRO A 264 -13.48 -14.63 -39.67
CA PRO A 264 -13.04 -15.44 -38.54
C PRO A 264 -11.55 -15.19 -38.24
N ASN A 265 -11.22 -15.06 -36.95
CA ASN A 265 -9.86 -14.79 -36.46
C ASN A 265 -9.17 -13.57 -37.09
N ALA A 266 -9.93 -12.60 -37.61
CA ALA A 266 -9.37 -11.37 -38.16
C ALA A 266 -8.53 -10.61 -37.13
N SER A 267 -7.52 -9.92 -37.62
CA SER A 267 -6.55 -9.12 -36.87
C SER A 267 -6.24 -7.82 -37.60
N ILE A 268 -5.47 -6.93 -36.96
CA ILE A 268 -4.96 -5.70 -37.60
C ILE A 268 -4.14 -6.02 -38.85
N TYR A 269 -3.46 -7.16 -38.90
CA TYR A 269 -2.70 -7.57 -40.08
C TYR A 269 -3.61 -7.78 -41.30
N ASP A 270 -4.81 -8.35 -41.10
CA ASP A 270 -5.78 -8.53 -42.19
C ASP A 270 -6.25 -7.19 -42.74
N LEU A 271 -6.43 -6.18 -41.87
CA LEU A 271 -6.72 -4.81 -42.31
C LEU A 271 -5.58 -4.24 -43.16
N ILE A 272 -4.33 -4.37 -42.70
CA ILE A 272 -3.15 -3.90 -43.45
C ILE A 272 -3.07 -4.61 -44.81
N HIS A 273 -3.27 -5.91 -44.85
CA HIS A 273 -3.28 -6.69 -46.09
C HIS A 273 -4.40 -6.28 -47.04
N PHE A 274 -5.60 -5.99 -46.51
CA PHE A 274 -6.75 -5.57 -47.31
C PHE A 274 -6.54 -4.18 -47.91
N LEU A 275 -5.96 -3.24 -47.14
CA LEU A 275 -5.69 -1.88 -47.58
C LEU A 275 -4.48 -1.77 -48.52
N GLY A 276 -3.47 -2.62 -48.33
CA GLY A 276 -2.17 -2.53 -48.98
C GLY A 276 -1.89 -3.56 -50.08
N GLY A 277 -2.91 -3.99 -50.84
CA GLY A 277 -2.77 -5.03 -51.88
C GLY A 277 -1.50 -4.88 -52.74
N PHE A 278 -0.54 -5.80 -52.52
CA PHE A 278 0.81 -5.91 -53.12
C PHE A 278 1.80 -4.75 -52.83
N PHE A 279 3.02 -5.13 -52.40
CA PHE A 279 4.23 -4.34 -52.06
C PHE A 279 4.42 -3.93 -50.59
N PHE A 280 5.15 -4.77 -49.83
CA PHE A 280 6.38 -4.44 -49.07
C PHE A 280 6.75 -5.65 -48.18
N THR A 281 7.17 -6.76 -48.82
CA THR A 281 7.92 -7.85 -48.14
C THR A 281 9.37 -7.82 -48.56
N GLU A 282 10.04 -6.67 -48.43
CA GLU A 282 11.48 -6.60 -48.29
C GLU A 282 11.82 -5.35 -47.48
N SER A 283 12.64 -5.52 -46.45
CA SER A 283 13.20 -4.46 -45.59
C SER A 283 12.29 -3.97 -44.46
N ILE A 284 12.16 -4.76 -43.39
CA ILE A 284 12.58 -4.36 -42.03
C ILE A 284 12.92 -5.66 -41.32
N LEU A 285 14.20 -6.01 -41.43
CA LEU A 285 14.88 -6.96 -40.58
C LEU A 285 16.08 -6.16 -40.05
N ILE A 286 15.84 -5.38 -38.99
CA ILE A 286 16.83 -4.95 -38.00
C ILE A 286 16.11 -4.92 -36.66
#